data_AF-A0A1X9SVR4-F1
#
_entry.id   AF-A0A1X9SVR4-F1
#
_cell.length_a   1.000
_cell.length_b   1.000
_cell.length_c   1.000
_cell.angle_alpha   90.00
_cell.angle_beta   90.00
_cell.angle_gamma   90.00
#
_symmetry.space_group_name_H-M   'P 1'
#
loop_
_entity.id
_entity.type
_entity.pdbx_description
1 polymer ?
#
loop_
_entity_poly.entity_id
_entity_poly.type
_entity_poly.pdbx_seq_one_letter_code
_entity_poly.pdbx_strand_id
1 'polypeptide(L)' 'MNKINHPPHYGGDNPYETIKVLGAWLSIEEFKGFCKGNVIKYLSRAGKKDDELEDLQKARWYCDKLIELHKFRSLKGL' A
#
# COMPACT_ATOMS: atom_id res chain seq x y z
N MET A 1 13.01 -8.75 -33.86
CA MET A 1 13.00 -9.01 -32.40
C MET A 1 14.16 -8.25 -31.79
N ASN A 2 13.92 -7.20 -31.00
CA ASN A 2 14.86 -6.66 -30.00
C ASN A 2 14.23 -5.44 -29.28
N LYS A 3 13.99 -5.54 -27.97
CA LYS A 3 13.69 -4.49 -26.97
C LYS A 3 12.60 -3.41 -27.25
N ILE A 4 11.76 -3.55 -28.28
CA ILE A 4 11.00 -2.41 -28.84
C ILE A 4 9.48 -2.37 -28.54
N ASN A 5 8.85 -3.40 -27.98
CA ASN A 5 7.40 -3.33 -27.71
C ASN A 5 7.04 -2.75 -26.32
N HIS A 6 7.72 -1.64 -25.97
CA HIS A 6 7.33 -0.62 -24.96
C HIS A 6 7.68 -0.81 -23.47
N PRO A 7 8.87 -0.36 -23.06
CA PRO A 7 9.12 0.15 -21.71
C PRO A 7 9.51 1.65 -21.77
N PRO A 8 8.62 2.55 -21.33
CA PRO A 8 9.06 3.82 -20.74
C PRO A 8 8.19 4.21 -19.54
N HIS A 9 8.83 4.19 -18.38
CA HIS A 9 8.37 4.82 -17.15
C HIS A 9 7.99 6.30 -17.40
N TYR A 10 7.03 6.81 -16.61
CA TYR A 10 6.51 8.19 -16.59
C TYR A 10 5.38 8.52 -17.59
N GLY A 11 4.20 7.93 -17.37
CA GLY A 11 2.94 8.38 -17.97
C GLY A 11 2.16 9.31 -17.02
N GLY A 12 2.41 10.62 -17.11
CA GLY A 12 1.45 11.73 -16.93
C GLY A 12 0.77 11.97 -15.57
N ASP A 13 1.08 13.10 -14.92
CA ASP A 13 0.30 13.79 -13.87
C ASP A 13 -0.19 12.94 -12.67
N ASN A 14 0.80 12.27 -12.07
CA ASN A 14 0.81 11.54 -10.80
C ASN A 14 -0.15 10.32 -10.61
N PRO A 15 -0.11 9.26 -11.46
CA PRO A 15 -1.14 8.23 -11.45
C PRO A 15 -0.67 6.81 -11.08
N TYR A 16 0.44 6.59 -10.36
CA TYR A 16 0.75 5.27 -9.78
C TYR A 16 1.55 5.37 -8.48
N GLU A 17 0.94 5.87 -7.40
CA GLU A 17 1.41 5.44 -6.08
C GLU A 17 1.33 3.91 -6.06
N THR A 18 2.44 3.22 -5.75
CA THR A 18 2.51 1.76 -5.77
C THR A 18 1.31 1.11 -5.05
N ILE A 19 0.79 1.75 -3.99
CA ILE A 19 -0.41 1.32 -3.29
C ILE A 19 -1.65 1.22 -4.18
N LYS A 20 -1.88 2.15 -5.11
CA LYS A 20 -3.05 2.14 -6.01
C LYS A 20 -2.97 0.98 -6.99
N VAL A 21 -1.78 0.73 -7.53
CA VAL A 21 -1.52 -0.44 -8.39
C VAL A 21 -1.77 -1.73 -7.62
N LEU A 22 -1.19 -1.86 -6.42
CA LEU A 22 -1.37 -3.03 -5.58
C LEU A 22 -2.83 -3.25 -5.19
N GLY A 23 -3.58 -2.18 -4.90
CA GLY A 23 -5.01 -2.26 -4.60
C GLY A 23 -5.88 -2.70 -5.78
N ALA A 24 -5.43 -2.49 -7.02
CA ALA A 24 -6.11 -2.95 -8.23
C ALA A 24 -5.71 -4.38 -8.64
N TRP A 25 -4.46 -4.78 -8.35
CA TRP A 25 -3.89 -6.05 -8.85
C TRP A 25 -3.98 -7.20 -7.86
N LEU A 26 -3.92 -6.90 -6.56
CA LEU A 26 -3.98 -7.92 -5.53
C LEU A 26 -5.43 -8.28 -5.20
N SER A 27 -5.67 -9.53 -4.83
CA SER A 27 -6.91 -9.89 -4.15
C SER A 27 -7.04 -9.08 -2.85
N ILE A 28 -8.28 -8.99 -2.34
CA ILE A 28 -8.55 -8.26 -1.10
C ILE A 28 -7.71 -8.78 0.08
N GLU A 29 -7.47 -10.09 0.17
CA GLU A 29 -6.71 -10.70 1.26
C GLU A 29 -5.20 -10.48 1.08
N GLU A 30 -4.68 -10.51 -0.15
CA GLU A 30 -3.29 -10.14 -0.43
C GLU A 30 -3.03 -8.66 -0.13
N PHE A 31 -3.95 -7.77 -0.51
CA PHE A 31 -3.81 -6.34 -0.24
C PHE A 31 -3.89 -6.04 1.26
N LYS A 32 -4.77 -6.71 2.02
CA LYS A 32 -4.74 -6.68 3.49
C LYS A 32 -3.40 -7.18 4.04
N GLY A 33 -2.89 -8.29 3.50
CA GLY A 33 -1.57 -8.82 3.87
C GLY A 33 -0.46 -7.79 3.67
N PHE A 34 -0.46 -7.10 2.53
CA PHE A 34 0.46 -6.01 2.23
C PHE A 34 0.36 -4.86 3.24
N CYS A 35 -0.85 -4.37 3.54
CA CYS A 35 -1.04 -3.30 4.51
C CYS A 35 -0.56 -3.74 5.90
N LYS A 36 -0.90 -4.95 6.34
CA LYS A 36 -0.46 -5.52 7.63
C LYS A 36 1.06 -5.60 7.73
N GLY A 37 1.73 -6.06 6.67
CA GLY A 37 3.19 -6.09 6.61
C GLY A 37 3.82 -4.71 6.73
N ASN A 38 3.22 -3.69 6.11
CA ASN A 38 3.71 -2.31 6.23
C ASN A 38 3.52 -1.73 7.63
N VAL A 39 2.40 -2.00 8.32
CA VAL A 39 2.23 -1.61 9.74
C VAL A 39 3.38 -2.17 10.58
N ILE A 40 3.64 -3.48 10.48
CA ILE A 40 4.72 -4.14 11.24
C ILE A 40 6.09 -3.55 10.88
N LYS A 41 6.36 -3.35 9.58
CA LYS A 41 7.61 -2.76 9.09
C LYS A 41 7.86 -1.38 9.70
N TYR A 42 6.89 -0.47 9.66
CA TYR A 42 7.12 0.89 10.14
C TYR A 42 7.17 0.96 11.67
N LEU A 43 6.33 0.20 12.38
CA LEU A 43 6.44 0.10 13.85
C LEU A 43 7.79 -0.48 14.30
N SER A 44 8.32 -1.48 13.59
CA SER A 44 9.61 -2.09 13.96
C SER A 44 10.83 -1.22 13.61
N ARG A 45 10.69 -0.27 12.69
CA ARG A 45 11.73 0.68 12.26
C ARG A 45 11.75 1.98 13.06
N ALA A 46 10.61 2.40 13.60
CA ALA A 46 10.47 3.61 14.40
C ALA A 46 11.59 3.67 15.47
N GLY A 47 12.36 4.77 15.46
CA GLY A 47 13.49 5.00 16.37
C GLY A 47 14.77 4.23 16.05
N LYS A 48 14.84 3.48 14.93
CA LYS A 48 15.99 2.64 14.57
C LYS A 48 16.69 2.99 13.27
N LYS A 49 16.05 3.77 12.38
CA LYS A 49 16.63 4.07 11.07
C LYS A 49 16.33 5.48 10.57
N ASP A 50 15.06 5.77 10.33
CA ASP A 50 14.60 7.06 9.79
C ASP A 50 13.90 7.87 10.90
N ASP A 51 13.26 8.98 10.53
CA ASP A 51 12.46 9.77 11.46
C ASP A 51 11.37 8.92 12.12
N GLU A 52 11.38 8.88 13.45
CA GLU A 52 10.47 8.06 14.23
C GLU A 52 9.02 8.48 14.03
N LEU A 53 8.75 9.78 14.00
CA LEU A 53 7.39 10.31 13.85
C LEU A 53 6.83 9.98 12.46
N GLU A 54 7.63 10.10 11.41
CA GLU A 54 7.25 9.74 10.05
C GLU A 54 6.92 8.24 9.93
N ASP A 55 7.72 7.36 10.53
CA ASP A 55 7.45 5.92 10.56
C ASP A 55 6.15 5.62 11.33
N LEU A 56 5.91 6.26 12.48
CA LEU A 56 4.65 6.12 13.23
C LEU A 56 3.44 6.59 12.42
N GLN A 57 3.56 7.70 11.69
CA GLN A 57 2.50 8.21 10.81
C GLN A 57 2.21 7.24 9.66
N LYS A 58 3.24 6.66 9.03
CA LYS A 58 3.07 5.63 7.99
C LYS A 58 2.41 4.38 8.55
N ALA A 59 2.81 3.90 9.73
CA ALA A 59 2.18 2.76 10.39
C ALA A 59 0.68 3.01 10.62
N ARG A 60 0.31 4.20 11.14
CA ARG A 60 -1.09 4.60 11.33
C ARG A 60 -1.86 4.58 10.01
N TRP A 61 -1.31 5.16 8.95
CA TRP A 61 -1.97 5.22 7.65
C TRP A 61 -2.33 3.83 7.10
N TYR A 62 -1.40 2.87 7.18
CA TYR A 62 -1.67 1.48 6.76
C TYR A 62 -2.67 0.75 7.66
N CYS A 63 -2.69 1.08 8.96
CA CYS A 63 -3.69 0.56 9.90
C CYS A 63 -5.10 1.09 9.56
N ASP A 64 -5.22 2.40 9.30
CA ASP A 64 -6.49 3.02 8.91
C ASP A 64 -7.01 2.42 7.60
N LYS A 65 -6.13 2.18 6.61
CA LYS A 65 -6.50 1.46 5.37
C LYS A 65 -7.00 0.04 5.63
N LEU A 66 -6.39 -0.71 6.56
CA LEU A 66 -6.89 -2.03 6.94
C LEU A 66 -8.30 -1.95 7.53
N ILE A 67 -8.57 -0.96 8.39
CA ILE A 67 -9.89 -0.75 8.99
C ILE A 67 -10.92 -0.46 7.90
N GLU A 68 -10.60 0.40 6.93
CA GLU A 68 -11.46 0.68 5.77
C GLU A 68 -11.80 -0.60 4.99
N LEU A 69 -10.79 -1.43 4.68
CA LEU A 69 -10.99 -2.68 3.92
C LEU A 69 -11.88 -3.69 4.68
N HIS A 70 -11.83 -3.72 6.01
CA HIS A 70 -12.72 -4.56 6.81
C HIS A 70 -14.16 -4.04 6.79
N LYS A 71 -14.36 -2.72 6.96
CA LYS A 71 -15.68 -2.08 6.90
C LYS A 71 -16.34 -2.23 5.52
N PHE A 72 -15.58 -2.13 4.44
CA PHE A 72 -16.11 -2.28 3.08
C PHE A 72 -16.63 -3.70 2.81
N ARG A 73 -16.00 -4.72 3.40
CA ARG A 73 -16.47 -6.11 3.32
C ARG A 73 -17.79 -6.31 4.10
N SER A 74 -18.01 -5.55 5.17
CA SER A 74 -19.26 -5.57 5.94
C SER A 74 -20.44 -4.96 5.21
N LEU A 75 -20.21 -4.00 4.29
CA LEU A 75 -21.27 -3.28 3.57
C LEU A 75 -21.74 -3.98 2.28
N LYS A 76 -20.90 -4.83 1.66
CA LYS A 76 -21.30 -5.65 0.50
C LYS A 76 -21.94 -7.00 0.88
N GLY A 77 -22.07 -7.28 2.18
CA GLY A 77 -22.72 -8.49 2.72
C GLY A 77 -24.18 -8.30 3.12
N LEU A 78 -24.82 -7.19 2.69
CA LEU A 78 -26.23 -6.86 2.83
C LEU A 78 -26.88 -6.75 1.46
#